data_AF-A0A8J3B549-F1
#
_entry.id   AF-A0A8J3B549-F1
#
_cell.length_a   1.000
_cell.length_b   1.000
_cell.length_c   1.000
_cell.angle_alpha   90.00
_cell.angle_beta   90.00
_cell.angle_gamma   90.00
#
_symmetry.space_group_name_H-M   'P 1'
#
loop_
_entity.id
_entity.type
_entity.pdbx_description
1 polymer ?
#
loop_
_entity_poly.entity_id
_entity_poly.type
_entity_poly.pdbx_seq_one_letter_code
_entity_poly.pdbx_strand_id
1 'polypeptide(L)'
;MNPGEDIFRELRRRARSDGARAGGPTPTAAYLIRHGLESFLDRLTHTPHAPDFVLKGGILLAAYDIRRPTRDIDAEAVGAPVTKAHIEQVVRDVAAVDAPDGMVFDLLPSMSGRFARTLGIPASE
;
A
#
# COMPACT_ATOMS: atom_id res chain seq x y z
N MET A 1 2.15 2.31 -22.54
CA MET A 1 3.08 2.50 -21.41
C MET A 1 2.31 2.14 -20.16
N ASN A 2 2.81 1.25 -19.31
CA ASN A 2 2.11 0.76 -18.12
C ASN A 2 2.52 1.65 -16.92
N PRO A 3 1.64 2.56 -16.42
CA PRO A 3 2.01 3.52 -15.38
C PRO A 3 2.53 2.86 -14.10
N GLY A 4 2.00 1.68 -13.75
CA GLY A 4 2.47 0.93 -12.58
C GLY A 4 3.90 0.42 -12.73
N GLU A 5 4.30 0.00 -13.94
CA GLU A 5 5.70 -0.40 -14.20
C GLU A 5 6.67 0.77 -14.06
N ASP A 6 6.28 1.96 -14.52
CA ASP A 6 7.14 3.14 -14.46
C ASP A 6 7.32 3.63 -13.02
N ILE A 7 6.23 3.65 -12.23
CA ILE A 7 6.28 3.94 -10.80
C ILE A 7 7.16 2.90 -10.07
N PHE A 8 6.98 1.61 -10.36
CA PHE A 8 7.79 0.55 -9.77
C PHE A 8 9.29 0.71 -10.10
N ARG A 9 9.63 1.03 -11.35
CA ARG A 9 11.02 1.29 -11.77
C ARG A 9 11.61 2.49 -11.05
N GLU A 10 10.83 3.55 -10.89
CA GLU A 10 11.25 4.75 -10.17
C GLU A 10 11.50 4.47 -8.68
N LEU A 11 10.60 3.74 -8.00
CA LEU A 11 10.79 3.33 -6.61
C LEU A 11 12.07 2.50 -6.44
N ARG A 12 12.32 1.53 -7.33
CA ARG A 12 13.57 0.75 -7.34
C ARG A 12 14.80 1.59 -7.62
N ARG A 13 14.69 2.62 -8.46
CA ARG A 13 15.79 3.54 -8.76
C ARG A 13 16.16 4.36 -7.52
N ARG A 14 15.17 4.92 -6.83
CA ARG A 14 15.38 5.67 -5.58
C ARG A 14 15.97 4.80 -4.48
N ALA A 15 15.42 3.60 -4.27
CA ALA A 15 15.96 2.65 -3.29
C ALA A 15 17.44 2.34 -3.54
N ARG A 16 17.84 2.08 -4.79
CA ARG A 16 19.26 1.82 -5.13
C ARG A 16 20.15 3.03 -4.87
N SER A 17 19.68 4.23 -5.23
CA SER A 17 20.41 5.47 -4.97
C SER A 17 20.68 5.66 -3.47
N ASP A 18 19.69 5.39 -2.62
CA ASP A 18 19.84 5.54 -1.17
C ASP A 18 20.74 4.47 -0.56
N GLY A 19 20.59 3.21 -0.98
CA GLY A 19 21.48 2.13 -0.53
C GLY A 19 22.95 2.42 -0.86
N ALA A 20 23.22 2.95 -2.07
CA ALA A 20 24.55 3.36 -2.48
C ALA A 20 25.11 4.51 -1.63
N ARG A 21 24.30 5.52 -1.31
CA ARG A 21 24.71 6.65 -0.44
C ARG A 21 24.97 6.24 1.00
N ALA A 22 24.17 5.32 1.52
CA ALA A 22 24.29 4.83 2.90
C ALA A 22 25.36 3.74 3.07
N GLY A 23 25.97 3.25 1.97
CA GLY A 23 26.95 2.15 2.00
C GLY A 23 26.33 0.81 2.44
N GLY A 24 25.02 0.64 2.25
CA GLY A 24 24.23 -0.47 2.81
C GLY A 24 23.39 -1.22 1.77
N PRO A 25 22.63 -2.25 2.20
CA PRO A 25 21.75 -3.00 1.31
C PRO A 25 20.67 -2.08 0.70
N THR A 26 20.23 -2.38 -0.52
CA THR A 26 19.18 -1.60 -1.19
C THR A 26 17.82 -1.80 -0.49
N PRO A 27 17.22 -0.75 0.10
CA PRO A 27 15.98 -0.85 0.86
C PRO A 27 14.72 -0.88 -0.03
N THR A 28 14.70 -1.70 -1.08
CA THR A 28 13.57 -1.74 -2.05
C THR A 28 12.23 -2.02 -1.35
N ALA A 29 12.21 -2.96 -0.41
CA ALA A 29 10.99 -3.30 0.31
C ALA A 29 10.41 -2.11 1.10
N ALA A 30 11.25 -1.30 1.74
CA ALA A 30 10.80 -0.12 2.48
C ALA A 30 10.14 0.92 1.56
N TYR A 31 10.70 1.11 0.36
CA TYR A 31 10.11 1.98 -0.66
C TYR A 31 8.75 1.49 -1.16
N LEU A 32 8.62 0.18 -1.42
CA LEU A 32 7.36 -0.41 -1.88
C LEU A 32 6.29 -0.38 -0.79
N ILE A 33 6.64 -0.74 0.45
CA ILE A 33 5.73 -0.69 1.61
C ILE A 33 5.24 0.75 1.78
N ARG A 34 6.16 1.72 1.84
CA ARG A 34 5.81 3.12 1.99
C ARG A 34 4.87 3.60 0.89
N HIS A 35 5.17 3.30 -0.37
CA HIS A 35 4.31 3.65 -1.50
C HIS A 35 2.90 3.07 -1.33
N GLY A 36 2.79 1.81 -0.90
CA GLY A 36 1.49 1.18 -0.64
C GLY A 36 0.71 1.84 0.50
N LEU A 37 1.38 2.19 1.61
CA LEU A 37 0.72 2.88 2.74
C LEU A 37 0.28 4.30 2.36
N GLU A 38 1.12 5.05 1.64
CA GLU A 38 0.78 6.40 1.16
C GLU A 38 -0.36 6.36 0.14
N SER A 39 -0.36 5.39 -0.77
CA SER A 39 -1.45 5.17 -1.73
C SER A 39 -2.76 4.85 -1.04
N PHE A 40 -2.74 3.99 -0.01
CA PHE A 40 -3.94 3.65 0.76
C PHE A 40 -4.48 4.87 1.51
N LEU A 41 -3.61 5.64 2.18
CA LEU A 41 -4.01 6.85 2.92
C LEU A 41 -4.56 7.91 1.98
N ASP A 42 -3.93 8.14 0.83
CA ASP A 42 -4.41 9.09 -0.17
C ASP A 42 -5.82 8.68 -0.65
N ARG A 43 -6.02 7.42 -1.03
CA ARG A 43 -7.35 6.90 -1.40
C ARG A 43 -8.37 7.04 -0.29
N LEU A 44 -8.02 6.84 0.99
CA LEU A 44 -8.91 7.07 2.12
C LEU A 44 -9.43 8.51 2.15
N THR A 45 -8.58 9.50 1.87
CA THR A 45 -9.01 10.92 1.82
C THR A 45 -10.01 11.23 0.71
N HIS A 46 -10.10 10.38 -0.31
CA HIS A 46 -11.06 10.49 -1.41
C HIS A 46 -12.39 9.75 -1.14
N THR A 47 -12.55 9.16 0.06
CA THR A 47 -13.79 8.49 0.48
C THR A 47 -14.58 9.33 1.49
N PRO A 48 -15.90 9.12 1.62
CA PRO A 48 -16.68 9.72 2.69
C PRO A 48 -16.25 9.32 4.12
N HIS A 49 -15.43 8.28 4.26
CA HIS A 49 -14.96 7.76 5.56
C HIS A 49 -13.82 8.58 6.16
N ALA A 50 -13.11 9.40 5.36
CA ALA A 50 -11.96 10.18 5.81
C ALA A 50 -12.16 10.95 7.15
N PRO A 51 -13.26 11.71 7.36
CA PRO A 51 -13.45 12.45 8.61
C PRO A 51 -13.68 11.56 9.84
N ASP A 52 -13.97 10.27 9.65
CA ASP A 52 -14.25 9.35 10.75
C ASP A 52 -12.98 8.76 11.38
N PHE A 53 -11.81 8.99 10.79
CA PHE A 53 -10.54 8.43 11.24
C PHE A 53 -9.49 9.50 11.53
N VAL A 54 -8.77 9.34 12.63
CA VAL A 54 -7.61 10.17 12.99
C VAL A 54 -6.34 9.33 12.88
N LEU A 55 -5.41 9.75 12.02
CA LEU A 55 -4.11 9.10 11.82
C LEU A 55 -3.22 9.23 13.07
N LYS A 56 -2.55 8.14 13.44
CA LYS A 56 -1.65 8.05 14.59
C LYS A 56 -0.39 7.23 14.24
N GLY A 57 0.38 6.91 15.26
CA GLY A 57 1.47 5.95 15.17
C GLY A 57 2.67 6.42 14.33
N GLY A 58 3.42 5.45 13.80
CA GLY A 58 4.68 5.71 13.11
C GLY A 58 4.53 6.34 11.74
N ILE A 59 3.43 6.05 11.06
CA ILE A 59 3.14 6.59 9.73
C ILE A 59 2.93 8.12 9.77
N LEU A 60 2.39 8.67 10.87
CA LEU A 60 2.23 10.11 11.05
C LEU A 60 3.58 10.84 11.08
N LEU A 61 4.64 10.21 11.61
CA LEU A 61 5.98 10.83 11.66
C LEU A 61 6.56 11.07 10.27
N ALA A 62 6.12 10.32 9.26
CA ALA A 62 6.53 10.52 7.88
C ALA A 62 6.10 11.90 7.33
N ALA A 63 5.00 12.48 7.84
CA ALA A 63 4.56 13.83 7.49
C ALA A 63 5.50 14.93 7.99
N TYR A 64 6.37 14.62 8.96
CA TYR A 64 7.38 15.52 9.52
C TYR A 64 8.80 15.18 9.04
N ASP A 65 8.94 14.38 7.98
CA ASP A 65 10.20 13.83 7.48
C ASP A 65 11.01 13.01 8.49
N ILE A 66 10.40 12.64 9.62
CA ILE A 66 10.97 11.73 10.61
C ILE A 66 10.58 10.30 10.22
N ARG A 67 11.46 9.67 9.44
CA ARG A 67 11.17 8.38 8.82
C ARG A 67 11.76 7.25 9.65
N ARG A 68 10.87 6.38 10.15
CA ARG A 68 11.21 5.05 10.67
C ARG A 68 10.54 3.98 9.81
N PRO A 69 11.08 2.76 9.71
CA PRO A 69 10.37 1.65 9.09
C PRO A 69 8.99 1.47 9.73
N THR A 70 7.94 1.58 8.94
CA THR A 70 6.53 1.36 9.34
C THR A 70 5.91 0.41 8.33
N ARG A 71 5.10 -0.54 8.79
CA ARG A 71 4.49 -1.56 7.91
C ARG A 71 2.97 -1.52 7.92
N ASP A 72 2.44 -0.64 8.75
CA ASP A 72 1.05 -0.49 9.13
C ASP A 72 0.67 0.99 9.14
N ILE A 73 -0.64 1.21 9.04
CA ILE A 73 -1.32 2.48 9.27
C ILE A 73 -2.08 2.32 10.57
N ASP A 74 -1.72 3.13 11.57
CA ASP A 74 -2.48 3.24 12.79
C ASP A 74 -3.44 4.42 12.66
N ALA A 75 -4.74 4.17 12.79
CA ALA A 75 -5.74 5.21 12.83
C ALA A 75 -6.80 4.86 13.88
N GLU A 76 -7.44 5.88 14.45
CA GLU A 76 -8.57 5.64 15.35
C GLU A 76 -9.86 6.21 14.82
N ALA A 77 -10.89 5.39 14.94
CA ALA A 77 -12.25 5.73 14.60
C ALA A 77 -12.82 6.71 15.64
N VAL A 78 -13.10 7.93 15.21
CA VAL A 78 -13.75 8.97 16.01
C VAL A 78 -15.20 9.20 15.59
N GLY A 79 -15.56 8.82 14.37
CA GLY A 79 -16.91 8.91 13.81
C GLY A 79 -17.48 7.59 13.24
N ALA A 80 -16.67 6.52 13.22
CA ALA A 80 -17.01 5.25 12.59
C ALA A 80 -17.34 4.13 13.61
N PRO A 81 -18.33 3.26 13.34
CA PRO A 81 -18.54 2.04 14.09
C PRO A 81 -17.34 1.08 13.95
N VAL A 82 -16.75 0.66 15.07
CA VAL A 82 -15.63 -0.31 15.08
C VAL A 82 -16.18 -1.75 15.00
N THR A 83 -16.91 -2.03 13.93
CA THR A 83 -17.41 -3.38 13.61
C THR A 83 -16.64 -3.95 12.43
N LYS A 84 -16.44 -5.27 12.41
CA LYS A 84 -15.78 -5.96 11.29
C LYS A 84 -16.40 -5.60 9.94
N ALA A 85 -17.74 -5.65 9.85
CA ALA A 85 -18.45 -5.38 8.61
C ALA A 85 -18.24 -3.95 8.10
N HIS A 86 -18.26 -2.96 9.01
CA HIS A 86 -18.02 -1.57 8.64
C HIS A 86 -16.57 -1.33 8.22
N ILE A 87 -15.58 -1.82 8.97
CA ILE A 87 -14.16 -1.65 8.62
C ILE A 87 -13.82 -2.35 7.30
N GLU A 88 -14.38 -3.53 7.05
CA GLU A 88 -14.25 -4.18 5.75
C GLU A 88 -14.84 -3.34 4.62
N GLN A 89 -15.97 -2.66 4.86
CA GLN A 89 -16.55 -1.77 3.86
C GLN A 89 -15.65 -0.58 3.58
N VAL A 90 -15.10 0.06 4.62
CA VAL A 90 -14.12 1.14 4.47
C VAL A 90 -12.94 0.69 3.62
N VAL A 91 -12.33 -0.46 3.93
CA VAL A 91 -11.19 -0.99 3.16
C VAL A 91 -11.57 -1.26 1.70
N ARG A 92 -12.77 -1.82 1.44
CA ARG A 92 -13.26 -2.05 0.07
C ARG A 92 -13.43 -0.74 -0.70
N ASP A 93 -14.03 0.26 -0.06
CA ASP A 93 -14.26 1.57 -0.69
C ASP A 93 -12.94 2.27 -1.00
N VAL A 94 -11.98 2.24 -0.09
CA VAL A 94 -10.62 2.77 -0.31
C VAL A 94 -9.92 2.08 -1.48
N ALA A 95 -9.95 0.75 -1.51
CA ALA A 95 -9.32 -0.03 -2.57
C ALA A 95 -10.00 0.15 -3.94
N ALA A 96 -11.29 0.51 -3.97
CA ALA A 96 -12.04 0.79 -5.19
C ALA A 96 -11.81 2.19 -5.77
N VAL A 97 -11.16 3.11 -5.03
CA VAL A 97 -10.79 4.43 -5.55
C VAL A 97 -9.83 4.25 -6.73
N ASP A 98 -10.21 4.77 -7.89
CA ASP A 98 -9.34 4.86 -9.06
C ASP A 98 -8.30 5.97 -8.83
N ALA A 99 -7.03 5.59 -8.79
CA ALA A 99 -5.92 6.49 -8.51
C ALA A 99 -4.74 6.18 -9.44
N PRO A 100 -4.06 7.21 -9.98
CA PRO A 100 -2.90 7.05 -10.85
C PRO A 100 -1.61 6.73 -10.05
N ASP A 101 -1.72 5.97 -8.98
CA ASP A 101 -0.63 5.60 -8.06
C ASP A 101 0.09 4.30 -8.48
N GLY A 102 -0.38 3.64 -9.53
CA GLY A 102 0.19 2.38 -10.04
C GLY A 102 -0.08 1.16 -9.15
N MET A 103 -0.98 1.27 -8.17
CA MET A 103 -1.36 0.21 -7.25
C MET A 103 -2.70 -0.41 -7.64
N VAL A 104 -2.76 -1.73 -7.57
CA VAL A 104 -4.02 -2.49 -7.66
C VAL A 104 -4.18 -3.27 -6.38
N PHE A 105 -5.29 -3.05 -5.68
CA PHE A 105 -5.65 -3.81 -4.49
C PHE A 105 -6.49 -5.01 -4.92
N ASP A 106 -5.96 -6.21 -4.70
CA ASP A 106 -6.72 -7.43 -4.85
C ASP A 106 -7.53 -7.69 -3.57
N LEU A 107 -8.83 -7.41 -3.65
CA LEU A 107 -9.78 -7.62 -2.56
C LEU A 107 -10.42 -9.01 -2.59
N LEU A 108 -10.03 -9.89 -3.52
CA LEU A 108 -10.47 -11.27 -3.46
C LEU A 108 -10.10 -11.85 -2.09
N PRO A 109 -10.98 -12.65 -1.48
CA PRO A 109 -10.62 -13.33 -0.24
C PRO A 109 -9.34 -14.09 -0.54
N SER A 110 -8.25 -13.69 0.12
CA SER A 110 -6.98 -14.36 -0.02
C SER A 110 -7.28 -15.82 0.28
N MET A 111 -7.21 -16.66 -0.75
CA MET A 111 -7.35 -18.09 -0.56
C MET A 111 -6.19 -18.46 0.35
N SER A 112 -6.52 -18.66 1.62
CA SER A 112 -5.62 -19.19 2.63
C SER A 112 -4.88 -20.38 2.01
N GLY A 113 -3.58 -20.20 1.78
CA GLY A 113 -2.63 -21.22 1.35
C GLY A 113 -3.02 -22.05 0.14
N ARG A 114 -2.64 -21.61 -1.07
CA ARG A 114 -2.05 -22.43 -2.15
C ARG A 114 -1.90 -21.58 -3.42
N PHE A 115 -0.67 -21.47 -3.91
CA PHE A 115 -0.36 -20.93 -5.23
C PHE A 115 -0.99 -21.83 -6.30
N ALA A 116 -2.20 -21.50 -6.76
CA ALA A 116 -2.74 -22.02 -8.00
C ALA A 116 -2.13 -21.20 -9.14
N ARG A 117 -1.04 -21.74 -9.68
CA ARG A 117 -0.42 -21.33 -10.93
C ARG A 117 -1.44 -21.50 -12.05
N THR A 118 -2.01 -20.41 -12.55
CA THR A 118 -2.68 -20.40 -13.86
C THR A 118 -2.20 -19.20 -14.66
N LEU A 119 -0.95 -19.29 -15.12
CA LEU A 119 -0.57 -18.68 -16.39
C LEU A 119 -0.43 -19.84 -17.36
N GLY A 120 -1.37 -19.89 -18.31
CA GLY A 120 -1.46 -20.90 -19.35
C GLY A 120 -0.20 -20.94 -20.22
N ILE A 121 0.68 -21.88 -19.92
CA ILE A 121 1.69 -22.39 -20.84
C ILE A 121 1.32 -23.86 -21.09
N PRO A 122 1.06 -24.28 -22.34
CA PRO A 122 0.76 -25.66 -22.64
C PRO A 122 2.00 -26.51 -22.36
N ALA A 123 1.83 -27.62 -21.64
CA ALA A 123 2.87 -28.63 -21.51
C ALA A 123 3.05 -29.31 -22.88
N SER A 124 4.25 -29.18 -23.44
CA SER A 124 4.75 -30.05 -24.51
C SER A 124 5.09 -31.44 -23.93
N GLU A 125 4.83 -32.48 -24.75
CA GLU A 125 4.96 -33.93 -24.50
C GLU A 125 6.11 -34.39 -23.60
#